data_AF-A0AAC9RNL0-F1
#
_entry.id   AF-A0AAC9RNL0-F1
#
_cell.length_a   1.000
_cell.length_b   1.000
_cell.length_c   1.000
_cell.angle_alpha   90.00
_cell.angle_beta   90.00
_cell.angle_gamma   90.00
#
_symmetry.space_group_name_H-M   'P 1'
#
loop_
_entity.id
_entity.type
_entity.pdbx_description
1 polymer ?
#
loop_
_entity_poly.entity_id
_entity_poly.type
_entity_poly.pdbx_seq_one_letter_code
_entity_poly.pdbx_strand_id
1 'polypeptide(L)' 'MREWLLSQLKLYGIEDVKDVFYAGVDSSQNLYVSRRNVKQETDGKYGIE' A
#
# COMPACT_ATOMS: atom_id res chain seq x y z
N MET A 1 -9.06 -12.62 13.10
CA MET A 1 -9.40 -11.88 11.86
C MET A 1 -8.31 -10.91 11.43
N ARG A 2 -7.73 -10.09 12.32
CA ARG A 2 -6.64 -9.15 11.98
C ARG A 2 -5.32 -9.83 11.56
N GLU A 3 -5.05 -11.02 12.07
CA GLU A 3 -3.77 -11.73 11.87
C GLU A 3 -3.55 -12.18 10.42
N TRP A 4 -4.61 -12.59 9.72
CA TRP A 4 -4.52 -12.98 8.32
C TRP A 4 -4.05 -11.82 7.44
N LEU A 5 -4.64 -10.63 7.60
CA LEU A 5 -4.27 -9.45 6.84
C LEU A 5 -2.80 -9.06 7.09
N LEU A 6 -2.37 -9.06 8.35
CA LEU A 6 -0.98 -8.76 8.72
C LEU A 6 0.01 -9.78 8.15
N SER A 7 -0.33 -11.07 8.16
CA SER A 7 0.48 -12.11 7.53
C SER A 7 0.60 -11.90 6.03
N GLN A 8 -0.49 -11.53 5.35
CA GLN A 8 -0.44 -11.24 3.92
C GLN A 8 0.40 -9.99 3.64
N LEU A 9 0.18 -8.89 4.37
CA LEU A 9 0.95 -7.65 4.20
C LEU A 9 2.46 -7.84 4.39
N LYS A 10 2.88 -8.69 5.33
CA LYS A 10 4.29 -9.06 5.50
C LYS A 10 4.90 -9.71 4.25
N LEU A 11 4.14 -10.48 3.48
CA LEU A 11 4.61 -11.07 2.21
C LEU A 11 4.92 -9.99 1.16
N TYR A 12 4.28 -8.83 1.26
CA TYR A 12 4.54 -7.65 0.42
C TYR A 12 5.58 -6.70 1.03
N GLY A 13 6.23 -7.09 2.14
CA GLY A 13 7.23 -6.28 2.84
C GLY A 13 6.63 -5.08 3.58
N ILE A 14 5.36 -5.14 3.96
CA ILE A 14 4.65 -4.07 4.67
C ILE A 14 4.50 -4.50 6.13
N GLU A 15 5.16 -3.77 7.02
CA GLU A 15 5.19 -4.08 8.46
C GLU A 15 4.01 -3.46 9.22
N ASP A 16 3.52 -2.31 8.75
CA ASP A 16 2.42 -1.58 9.36
C ASP A 16 1.31 -1.29 8.34
N VAL A 17 0.06 -1.47 8.76
CA VAL A 17 -1.13 -1.19 7.92
C VAL A 17 -1.23 0.29 7.54
N LYS A 18 -0.58 1.19 8.29
CA LYS A 18 -0.54 2.64 8.00
C LYS A 18 0.27 2.97 6.74
N ASP A 19 1.20 2.11 6.35
CA ASP A 19 1.96 2.19 5.10
C ASP A 19 1.16 1.68 3.89
N VAL A 20 -0.04 1.17 4.11
CA VAL A 20 -0.97 0.78 3.05
C VAL A 20 -1.87 1.97 2.71
N PHE A 21 -1.84 2.42 1.46
CA PHE A 21 -2.81 3.40 0.97
C PHE A 21 -4.13 2.72 0.60
N TYR A 22 -4.04 1.56 -0.05
CA TYR A 22 -5.19 0.79 -0.50
C TYR A 22 -4.88 -0.71 -0.47
N ALA A 23 -5.83 -1.51 0.01
CA ALA A 23 -5.80 -2.96 -0.12
C ALA A 23 -7.18 -3.47 -0.56
N GLY A 24 -7.20 -4.34 -1.57
CA GLY A 24 -8.41 -4.97 -2.08
C GLY A 24 -8.20 -6.47 -2.26
N VAL A 25 -9.24 -7.25 -1.98
CA VAL A 25 -9.25 -8.70 -2.19
C VAL A 25 -10.30 -9.02 -3.24
N ASP A 26 -9.92 -9.74 -4.29
CA ASP A 26 -10.85 -10.23 -5.30
C ASP A 26 -11.54 -11.54 -4.87
N SER A 27 -12.64 -11.92 -5.53
CA SER A 27 -13.33 -13.22 -5.30
C SER A 27 -12.41 -14.43 -5.50
N SER A 28 -11.30 -14.27 -6.23
CA SER A 28 -10.27 -15.30 -6.40
C SER A 28 -9.22 -15.33 -5.27
N GLN A 29 -9.44 -14.64 -4.15
CA GLN A 29 -8.51 -14.50 -3.02
C GLN A 29 -7.16 -13.84 -3.35
N ASN A 30 -7.08 -13.12 -4.47
CA ASN A 30 -5.91 -12.32 -4.80
C ASN A 30 -5.92 -11.02 -3.99
N LEU A 31 -4.86 -10.76 -3.23
CA LEU A 31 -4.67 -9.52 -2.49
C LEU A 31 -3.88 -8.52 -3.34
N TYR A 32 -4.47 -7.36 -3.56
CA TYR A 32 -3.84 -6.23 -4.23
C TYR A 32 -3.52 -5.17 -3.18
N VAL A 33 -2.24 -4.84 -3.03
CA VAL A 33 -1.78 -3.87 -2.02
C VAL A 33 -1.02 -2.74 -2.70
N SER A 34 -1.49 -1.52 -2.48
CA SER A 34 -0.81 -0.29 -2.89
C SER A 34 -0.17 0.36 -1.67
N ARG A 35 1.17 0.43 -1.69
CA ARG A 35 1.94 1.14 -0.66
C ARG A 35 1.67 2.63 -0.76
N ARG A 36 1.46 3.26 0.40
CA ARG A 36 1.47 4.70 0.54
C ARG A 36 2.90 5.15 0.27
N ASN A 37 3.12 5.71 -0.91
CA ASN A 37 4.41 6.31 -1.22
C ASN A 37 4.48 7.58 -0.39
N VAL A 38 5.09 7.52 0.80
CA VAL A 38 5.49 8.71 1.57
C VAL A 38 6.71 9.31 0.89
N LYS A 39 6.66 9.50 -0.44
CA LYS A 39 7.42 10.57 -1.04
C LYS A 39 6.76 11.81 -0.50
N GLN A 40 7.42 12.40 0.50
CA GLN A 40 7.29 13.81 0.80
C GLN A 40 7.26 14.51 -0.55
N GLU A 41 6.07 14.92 -0.99
CA GLU A 41 5.90 15.65 -2.23
C GLU A 41 6.66 16.95 -1.99
N THR A 42 7.88 17.06 -2.53
CA THR A 42 8.46 18.37 -2.78
C THR A 42 7.54 18.99 -3.82
N ASP A 43 6.67 19.86 -3.34
CA ASP A 43 5.87 20.76 -4.13
C ASP A 43 6.74 21.37 -5.25
N GLY A 44 6.26 21.29 -6.50
CA GLY A 44 6.80 22.11 -7.59
C GLY A 44 7.80 21.49 -8.56
N LYS A 45 7.64 20.21 -8.98
CA LYS A 45 8.47 19.65 -10.09
C LYS A 45 7.75 19.27 -11.38
N TYR A 46 6.57 19.82 -11.62
CA TYR A 46 5.95 19.83 -12.94
C TYR A 46 5.66 21.28 -13.34
N GLY A 47 6.74 22.01 -13.66
CA GLY A 47 6.61 23.18 -14.52
C GLY A 47 6.21 22.67 -15.90
N ILE A 48 5.03 23.06 -16.35
CA ILE A 48 4.67 22.96 -17.76
C ILE A 48 5.46 24.07 -18.49
N GLU A 49 6.47 23.68 -19.25
CA GLU A 49 7.02 24.52 -20.33
C GLU A 49 6.24 24.23 -21.62
#